data_AF-A0A1W2AIA2-F1
#
_entry.id   AF-A0A1W2AIA2-F1
#
_cell.length_a   1.000
_cell.length_b   1.000
_cell.length_c   1.000
_cell.angle_alpha   90.00
_cell.angle_beta   90.00
_cell.angle_gamma   90.00
#
_symmetry.space_group_name_H-M   'P 1'
#
loop_
_entity.id
_entity.type
_entity.pdbx_description
1 polymer ?
#
loop_
_entity_poly.entity_id
_entity_poly.type
_entity_poly.pdbx_seq_one_letter_code
_entity_poly.pdbx_strand_id
1 'polypeptide(L)' 'MEQATIYTYSVVYSASEQFRDKTPYVTAILESGNGERFPAFLEGYEEGRVIRVGQPVWLCGTNEKGEAVYSLIGGQ' A
#
# COMPACT_ATOMS: atom_id res chain seq x y z
N MET A 1 -2.94 10.98 -11.82
CA MET A 1 -2.80 10.04 -10.69
C MET A 1 -1.45 10.28 -10.09
N GLU A 2 -1.38 10.54 -8.79
CA GLU A 2 -0.11 10.72 -8.09
C GLU A 2 0.55 9.35 -7.88
N GLN A 3 1.86 9.28 -8.11
CA GLN A 3 2.64 8.06 -8.07
C GLN A 3 3.63 8.15 -6.91
N ALA A 4 3.74 7.07 -6.14
CA ALA A 4 4.76 6.89 -5.12
C ALA A 4 5.49 5.56 -5.35
N THR A 5 6.62 5.37 -4.66
CA THR A 5 7.46 4.18 -4.80
C THR A 5 7.54 3.44 -3.48
N ILE A 6 7.51 2.11 -3.50
CA ILE A 6 7.72 1.32 -2.28
C ILE A 6 9.17 1.45 -1.82
N TYR A 7 9.38 2.11 -0.68
CA TYR A 7 10.69 2.16 -0.02
C TYR A 7 10.96 0.90 0.79
N THR A 8 9.99 0.47 1.59
CA THR A 8 9.99 -0.83 2.27
C THR A 8 8.54 -1.28 2.50
N TYR A 9 8.33 -2.58 2.72
CA TYR A 9 7.02 -3.13 2.97
C TYR A 9 7.06 -4.31 3.95
N SER A 10 5.90 -4.61 4.52
CA SER A 10 5.65 -5.84 5.27
C SER A 10 4.29 -6.40 4.90
N VAL A 11 4.23 -7.73 4.79
CA VAL A 11 2.96 -8.46 4.63
C VAL A 11 2.53 -8.91 6.03
N VAL A 12 1.33 -8.50 6.42
CA VAL A 12 0.75 -8.86 7.71
C VAL A 12 -0.16 -10.06 7.52
N TYR A 13 0.26 -11.22 8.05
CA TYR A 13 -0.49 -12.48 8.01
C TYR A 13 -1.30 -12.76 9.29
N SER A 14 -1.15 -11.91 10.31
CA SER A 14 -1.88 -12.04 11.57
C SER A 14 -2.14 -10.64 12.11
N ALA A 15 -3.41 -10.32 12.34
CA ALA A 15 -3.85 -9.02 12.79
C ALA A 15 -4.85 -9.15 13.95
N SER A 16 -5.09 -8.04 14.64
CA SER A 16 -6.15 -7.97 15.65
C SER A 16 -7.53 -8.20 15.01
N GLU A 17 -8.55 -8.51 15.81
CA GLU A 17 -9.89 -8.85 15.29
C GLU A 17 -10.45 -7.79 14.34
N GLN A 18 -10.13 -6.51 14.59
CA GLN A 18 -10.57 -5.36 13.78
C GLN A 18 -10.03 -5.38 12.34
N PHE A 19 -8.98 -6.17 12.05
CA PHE A 19 -8.32 -6.26 10.75
C PHE A 19 -8.25 -7.70 10.23
N ARG A 20 -8.93 -8.65 10.89
CA ARG A 20 -8.91 -10.07 10.53
C ARG A 20 -9.39 -10.29 9.09
N ASP A 21 -10.45 -9.59 8.68
CA ASP A 21 -11.05 -9.72 7.33
C ASP A 21 -10.19 -9.11 6.21
N LYS A 22 -9.14 -8.35 6.58
CA LYS A 22 -8.19 -7.76 5.63
C LYS A 22 -6.92 -8.60 5.51
N THR A 23 -6.77 -9.65 6.30
CA THR A 23 -5.56 -10.47 6.31
C THR A 23 -5.58 -11.49 5.16
N PRO A 24 -4.48 -11.66 4.41
CA PRO A 24 -3.24 -10.90 4.50
C PRO A 24 -3.34 -9.53 3.82
N TYR A 25 -2.73 -8.51 4.41
CA TYR A 25 -2.60 -7.18 3.80
C TYR A 25 -1.17 -6.67 3.82
N VAL A 26 -0.91 -5.60 3.07
CA VAL A 26 0.40 -4.98 2.98
C VAL A 26 0.37 -3.59 3.59
N THR A 27 1.35 -3.34 4.46
CA THR A 27 1.73 -1.99 4.88
C THR A 27 3.08 -1.65 4.28
N ALA A 28 3.25 -0.41 3.85
CA ALA A 28 4.48 0.05 3.23
C ALA A 28 4.87 1.44 3.73
N ILE A 29 6.18 1.71 3.68
CA ILE A 29 6.68 3.08 3.62
C ILE A 29 6.83 3.40 2.14
N LEU A 30 6.15 4.45 1.70
CA LEU A 30 6.24 4.97 0.35
C LEU A 30 7.17 6.16 0.30
N GLU A 31 7.79 6.38 -0.86
CA GLU A 31 8.61 7.56 -1.17
C GLU A 31 7.96 8.30 -2.35
N SER A 32 7.61 9.57 -2.16
CA SER A 32 7.09 10.43 -3.22
C SER A 32 8.23 11.02 -4.07
N GLY A 33 7.89 11.69 -5.17
CA GLY A 33 8.88 12.24 -6.11
C GLY A 33 9.79 13.34 -5.52
N ASN A 34 9.44 13.93 -4.38
CA ASN A 34 10.28 14.91 -3.67
C ASN A 34 11.20 14.26 -2.61
N GLY A 35 11.16 12.92 -2.46
CA GLY A 35 11.94 12.16 -1.48
C GLY A 35 11.30 12.06 -0.09
N GLU A 36 10.11 12.62 0.13
CA GLU A 36 9.37 12.46 1.37
C GLU A 36 8.89 11.02 1.54
N ARG A 37 8.98 10.51 2.78
CA ARG A 37 8.58 9.16 3.14
C ARG A 37 7.42 9.15 4.10
N PHE A 38 6.42 8.33 3.82
CA PHE A 38 5.21 8.24 4.62
C PHE A 38 4.66 6.81 4.65
N PRO A 39 3.99 6.41 5.75
CA PRO A 39 3.34 5.11 5.84
C PRO A 39 2.04 5.09 5.03
N ALA A 40 1.76 3.96 4.38
CA ALA A 40 0.51 3.74 3.67
C ALA A 40 0.06 2.26 3.73
N PHE A 41 -1.24 2.04 3.59
CA PHE A 41 -1.81 0.74 3.27
C PHE A 41 -1.82 0.57 1.74
N LEU A 42 -1.43 -0.62 1.30
CA LEU A 42 -1.51 -0.97 -0.12
C LEU A 42 -2.71 -1.90 -0.35
N GLU A 43 -3.63 -1.43 -1.18
CA GLU A 43 -4.79 -2.19 -1.63
C GLU A 43 -4.41 -3.11 -2.82
N GLY A 44 -5.23 -4.15 -3.02
CA GLY A 44 -5.06 -5.09 -4.13
C GLY A 44 -3.93 -6.10 -3.94
N TYR A 45 -3.50 -6.33 -2.69
CA TYR A 45 -2.64 -7.47 -2.38
C TYR A 45 -3.44 -8.76 -2.39
N GLU A 46 -2.87 -9.78 -3.03
CA GLU A 46 -3.36 -11.15 -3.01
C GLU A 46 -2.21 -12.04 -2.55
N GLU A 47 -2.52 -13.09 -1.79
CA GLU A 47 -1.50 -14.02 -1.30
C GLU A 47 -0.68 -14.59 -2.46
N GLY A 48 0.64 -14.58 -2.32
CA GLY A 48 1.57 -15.01 -3.38
C GLY A 48 1.90 -13.93 -4.42
N ARG A 49 1.25 -12.76 -4.38
CA ARG A 49 1.63 -11.62 -5.25
C ARG A 49 3.04 -11.13 -4.88
N VAL A 50 3.89 -11.00 -5.89
CA VAL A 50 5.26 -10.49 -5.72
C VAL A 50 5.23 -8.97 -5.56
N ILE A 51 5.84 -8.48 -4.47
CA ILE A 51 6.02 -7.06 -4.16
C ILE A 51 7.51 -6.77 -4.11
N ARG A 52 7.94 -5.67 -4.73
CA ARG A 52 9.35 -5.27 -4.77
C ARG A 52 9.54 -3.86 -4.23
N VAL A 53 10.62 -3.66 -3.48
CA VAL A 53 11.15 -2.33 -3.19
C VAL A 53 11.53 -1.66 -4.52
N GLY A 54 11.21 -0.37 -4.66
CA GLY A 54 11.40 0.38 -5.90
C GLY A 54 10.22 0.26 -6.88
N GLN A 55 9.20 -0.56 -6.60
CA GLN A 55 8.05 -0.64 -7.50
C GLN A 55 7.11 0.56 -7.33
N PRO A 56 6.52 1.07 -8.42
CA PRO A 56 5.56 2.15 -8.35
C PRO A 56 4.21 1.66 -7.80
N VAL A 57 3.53 2.56 -7.11
CA VAL A 57 2.14 2.41 -6.64
C VAL A 57 1.37 3.68 -6.99
N TRP A 58 0.05 3.56 -7.13
CA TRP A 58 -0.80 4.64 -7.62
C TRP A 58 -1.81 5.05 -6.56
N LEU A 59 -1.96 6.37 -6.37
CA LEU A 59 -3.01 6.93 -5.54
C LEU A 59 -4.38 6.65 -6.18
N CYS A 60 -5.21 5.88 -5.48
CA CYS A 60 -6.56 5.52 -5.92
C CYS A 60 -7.63 6.48 -5.38
N GLY A 61 -7.34 7.18 -4.28
CA GLY A 61 -8.26 8.13 -3.66
C GLY A 61 -8.01 8.27 -2.18
N THR A 62 -9.03 8.70 -1.45
CA THR A 62 -9.03 8.77 0.01
C THR A 62 -10.07 7.84 0.60
N ASN A 63 -9.76 7.18 1.70
CA ASN A 63 -10.73 6.37 2.44
C ASN A 63 -11.72 7.26 3.21
N GLU A 64 -12.67 6.64 3.91
CA GLU A 64 -13.71 7.34 4.70
C GLU A 64 -13.14 8.20 5.84
N LYS A 65 -11.87 8.01 6.21
CA LYS A 65 -11.15 8.80 7.22
C LYS A 65 -10.35 9.96 6.61
N GLY A 66 -10.39 10.12 5.28
CA GLY A 66 -9.62 11.13 4.55
C GLY A 66 -8.16 10.74 4.31
N GLU A 67 -7.76 9.49 4.56
CA GLU A 67 -6.39 9.02 4.38
C GLU A 67 -6.18 8.57 2.93
N ALA A 68 -5.03 8.90 2.34
CA ALA A 68 -4.67 8.50 0.99
C ALA A 68 -4.51 6.97 0.86
N VAL A 69 -5.14 6.40 -0.17
CA VAL A 69 -5.14 4.97 -0.46
C VAL A 69 -4.34 4.70 -1.73
N TYR A 70 -3.34 3.82 -1.63
CA TYR A 70 -2.47 3.45 -2.74
C TYR A 70 -2.71 1.99 -3.15
N SER A 71 -2.61 1.70 -4.45
CA SER A 71 -2.83 0.35 -4.98
C SER A 71 -1.60 -0.21 -5.68
N LEU A 72 -1.46 -1.53 -5.59
CA LEU A 72 -0.48 -2.35 -6.33
C LEU A 72 -0.91 -2.59 -7.79
N ILE A 73 -2.18 -2.37 -8.11
CA ILE A 73 -2.74 -2.52 -9.46
C ILE A 73 -2.78 -1.12 -10.08
N GLY A 74 -1.97 -0.89 -11.10
CA GLY A 74 -2.01 0.36 -11.85
C GLY A 74 -3.39 0.59 -12.42
N GLY A 75 -3.86 1.85 -12.35
CA GLY A 75 -5.09 2.24 -13.03
C GLY A 75 -5.00 1.85 -14.50
N GLN A 76 -5.84 0.90 -14.93
CA GLN A 76 -6.14 0.70 -16.34
C GLN A 76 -7.00 1.85 -16.85
#